data_AF-A0A813XTM9-F1
#
_entry.id   AF-A0A813XTM9-F1
#
_cell.length_a   1.000
_cell.length_b   1.000
_cell.length_c   1.000
_cell.angle_alpha   90.00
_cell.angle_beta   90.00
_cell.angle_gamma   90.00
#
_symmetry.space_group_name_H-M   'P 1'
#
loop_
_entity.id
_entity.type
_entity.pdbx_description
1 polymer ?
#
loop_
_entity_poly.entity_id
_entity_poly.type
_entity_poly.pdbx_seq_one_letter_code
_entity_poly.pdbx_strand_id
1 'polypeptide(L)'
;MVPNFSNVVSHSSNQNYVTENSNNELIDAIETIQIEPNVLLKLKKDTCTSTARSILKFKYPSPTISYKLADMDKKLVDAIVFYSKQCHPDDKRKDSHVRKAMSNYFSLIRHNKKLKSKALNTNREEQ
;
A
#
# COMPACT_ATOMS: atom_id res chain seq x y z
N MET A 1 17.04 -24.08 -51.67
CA MET A 1 16.10 -22.97 -51.37
C MET A 1 16.31 -22.57 -49.93
N VAL A 2 16.82 -21.37 -49.68
CA VAL A 2 17.11 -20.84 -48.34
C VAL A 2 16.06 -19.76 -48.06
N PRO A 3 15.27 -19.83 -46.96
CA PRO A 3 14.36 -18.74 -46.63
C PRO A 3 15.16 -17.55 -46.07
N ASN A 4 15.07 -16.45 -46.81
CA ASN A 4 15.64 -15.14 -46.50
C ASN A 4 14.74 -14.47 -45.44
N PHE A 5 15.21 -14.34 -44.21
CA PHE A 5 14.54 -13.53 -43.18
C PHE A 5 15.18 -12.15 -43.12
N SER A 6 14.84 -11.32 -44.10
CA SER A 6 15.06 -9.88 -44.02
C SER A 6 13.71 -9.18 -43.84
N ASN A 7 13.59 -8.45 -42.73
CA ASN A 7 12.60 -7.42 -42.42
C ASN A 7 11.12 -7.80 -42.37
N VAL A 8 10.57 -7.80 -41.14
CA VAL A 8 9.65 -6.72 -40.73
C VAL A 8 9.87 -6.39 -39.24
N VAL A 9 10.75 -5.42 -38.97
CA VAL A 9 10.67 -4.64 -37.72
C VAL A 9 9.43 -3.75 -37.86
N SER A 10 8.37 -4.04 -37.13
CA SER A 10 7.22 -3.14 -37.01
C SER A 10 6.41 -3.38 -35.75
N HIS A 11 6.98 -3.71 -34.59
CA HIS A 11 6.18 -3.78 -33.37
C HIS A 11 6.72 -2.85 -32.27
N SER A 12 5.83 -1.93 -31.88
CA SER A 12 5.64 -1.36 -30.53
C SER A 12 6.55 -0.24 -30.04
N SER A 13 6.47 0.94 -30.66
CA SER A 13 6.79 2.22 -29.97
C SER A 13 5.84 2.54 -28.81
N ASN A 14 4.68 1.87 -28.70
CA ASN A 14 3.68 2.12 -27.66
C ASN A 14 3.87 1.29 -26.37
N GLN A 15 4.66 0.21 -26.37
CA GLN A 15 4.90 -0.55 -25.13
C GLN A 15 5.97 0.11 -24.26
N ASN A 16 7.02 0.71 -24.84
CA ASN A 16 8.05 1.39 -24.06
C ASN A 16 7.51 2.63 -23.33
N TYR A 17 6.65 3.43 -23.97
CA TYR A 17 6.13 4.67 -23.38
C TYR A 17 5.19 4.43 -22.18
N VAL A 18 4.38 3.36 -22.23
CA VAL A 18 3.49 2.97 -21.11
C VAL A 18 4.30 2.38 -19.95
N THR A 19 5.39 1.68 -20.25
CA THR A 19 6.25 1.05 -19.25
C THR A 19 7.14 2.08 -18.54
N GLU A 20 7.69 3.07 -19.26
CA GLU A 20 8.44 4.19 -18.66
C GLU A 20 7.56 5.04 -17.74
N ASN A 21 6.32 5.34 -18.16
CA ASN A 21 5.41 6.14 -17.34
C ASN A 21 5.02 5.41 -16.04
N SER A 22 4.81 4.09 -16.11
CA SER A 22 4.52 3.26 -14.93
C SER A 22 5.71 3.14 -13.97
N ASN A 23 6.94 3.15 -14.50
CA ASN A 23 8.15 3.11 -13.69
C ASN A 23 8.40 4.44 -12.97
N ASN A 24 8.17 5.57 -13.64
CA ASN A 24 8.27 6.90 -13.01
C ASN A 24 7.20 7.08 -11.92
N GLU A 25 5.95 6.67 -12.18
CA GLU A 25 4.89 6.68 -11.17
C GLU A 25 5.21 5.79 -9.96
N LEU A 26 5.93 4.68 -10.15
CA LEU A 26 6.38 3.81 -9.06
C LEU A 26 7.49 4.44 -8.23
N ILE A 27 8.45 5.12 -8.86
CA ILE A 27 9.50 5.87 -8.16
C ILE A 27 8.86 6.98 -7.33
N ASP A 28 7.98 7.78 -7.92
CA ASP A 28 7.26 8.86 -7.24
C ASP A 28 6.43 8.33 -6.05
N ALA A 29 5.79 7.18 -6.21
CA ALA A 29 5.05 6.54 -5.12
C ALA A 29 5.98 6.09 -3.98
N ILE A 30 7.13 5.48 -4.29
CA ILE A 30 8.12 5.07 -3.29
C ILE A 30 8.66 6.27 -2.53
N GLU A 31 8.99 7.36 -3.24
CA GLU A 31 9.45 8.62 -2.64
C GLU A 31 8.38 9.25 -1.74
N THR A 32 7.13 9.30 -2.20
CA THR A 32 5.99 9.82 -1.43
C THR A 32 5.75 9.01 -0.15
N ILE A 33 5.96 7.69 -0.19
CA ILE A 33 5.82 6.82 0.98
C ILE A 33 6.89 7.12 2.04
N GLN A 34 8.04 7.70 1.66
CA GLN A 34 9.13 8.06 2.58
C GLN A 34 9.59 6.88 3.45
N ILE A 35 9.69 5.70 2.86
CA ILE A 35 10.28 4.50 3.48
C ILE A 35 11.36 4.01 2.52
N GLU A 36 12.49 3.55 3.05
CA GLU A 36 13.55 2.99 2.21
C GLU A 36 13.03 1.85 1.32
N PRO A 37 13.41 1.78 0.03
CA PRO A 37 12.92 0.75 -0.89
C PRO A 37 13.13 -0.68 -0.38
N ASN A 38 14.28 -0.95 0.25
CA ASN A 38 14.61 -2.25 0.83
C ASN A 38 13.67 -2.64 1.98
N VAL A 39 13.21 -1.66 2.76
CA VAL A 39 12.23 -1.88 3.83
C VAL A 39 10.85 -2.08 3.24
N LEU A 40 10.47 -1.29 2.22
CA LEU A 40 9.22 -1.46 1.49
C LEU A 40 9.06 -2.85 0.87
N LEU A 41 10.15 -3.40 0.32
CA LEU A 41 10.18 -4.78 -0.20
C LEU A 41 9.89 -5.81 0.91
N LYS A 42 10.46 -5.64 2.10
CA LYS A 42 10.20 -6.51 3.27
C LYS A 42 8.78 -6.39 3.81
N LEU A 43 8.10 -5.28 3.54
CA LEU A 43 6.71 -5.04 3.95
C LEU A 43 5.69 -5.68 2.99
N LYS A 44 6.13 -6.18 1.82
CA LYS A 44 5.27 -6.95 0.92
C LYS A 44 4.68 -8.17 1.64
N LYS A 45 3.37 -8.38 1.46
CA LYS A 45 2.60 -9.53 1.95
C LYS A 45 1.92 -10.23 0.77
N ASP A 46 1.11 -11.24 1.04
CA ASP A 46 0.50 -12.10 0.00
C ASP A 46 -0.61 -11.43 -0.82
N THR A 47 -1.13 -10.27 -0.38
CA THR A 47 -2.17 -9.51 -1.09
C THR A 47 -1.91 -8.02 -1.04
N CYS A 48 -2.46 -7.26 -2.00
CA CYS A 48 -2.32 -5.80 -2.01
C CYS A 48 -2.90 -5.17 -0.73
N THR A 49 -4.00 -5.71 -0.20
CA THR A 49 -4.60 -5.24 1.05
C THR A 49 -3.72 -5.48 2.27
N SER A 50 -3.00 -6.61 2.30
CA SER A 50 -2.09 -6.93 3.41
C SER A 50 -0.80 -6.11 3.32
N THR A 51 -0.26 -5.90 2.12
CA THR A 51 0.89 -5.00 1.89
C THR A 51 0.57 -3.58 2.34
N ALA A 52 -0.57 -3.02 1.90
CA ALA A 52 -1.00 -1.66 2.28
C ALA A 52 -1.10 -1.50 3.80
N ARG A 53 -1.66 -2.49 4.50
CA ARG A 53 -1.72 -2.51 5.97
C ARG A 53 -0.34 -2.60 6.62
N SER A 54 0.55 -3.41 6.07
CA SER A 54 1.92 -3.56 6.58
C SER A 54 2.69 -2.23 6.48
N ILE A 55 2.53 -1.51 5.37
CA ILE A 55 3.11 -0.18 5.16
C ILE A 55 2.56 0.83 6.16
N LEU A 56 1.23 0.88 6.35
CA LEU A 56 0.62 1.75 7.35
C LEU A 56 1.08 1.42 8.77
N LYS A 57 1.20 0.14 9.12
CA LYS A 57 1.70 -0.29 10.43
C LYS A 57 3.13 0.15 10.67
N PHE A 58 3.97 0.09 9.65
CA PHE A 58 5.35 0.54 9.73
C PHE A 58 5.44 2.07 9.89
N LYS A 59 4.69 2.83 9.07
CA LYS A 59 4.71 4.30 9.10
C LYS A 59 4.01 4.88 10.34
N TYR A 60 3.01 4.17 10.86
CA TYR A 60 2.21 4.57 12.02
C TYR A 60 2.19 3.43 13.06
N PRO A 61 3.33 3.16 13.72
CA PRO A 61 3.46 2.04 14.66
C PRO A 61 2.75 2.31 15.99
N SER A 62 2.48 3.57 16.30
CA SER A 62 1.89 3.99 17.58
C SER A 62 0.38 3.77 17.61
N PRO A 63 -0.14 2.84 18.44
CA PRO A 63 -1.58 2.71 18.65
C PRO A 63 -2.16 3.85 19.51
N THR A 64 -1.31 4.71 20.05
CA THR A 64 -1.67 5.79 20.97
C THR A 64 -2.27 6.98 20.24
N ILE A 65 -1.79 7.26 19.03
CA ILE A 65 -2.29 8.33 18.17
C ILE A 65 -3.43 7.77 17.30
N SER A 66 -4.61 8.37 17.42
CA SER A 66 -5.79 7.96 16.64
C SER A 66 -5.69 8.55 15.23
N TYR A 67 -4.95 7.89 14.34
CA TYR A 67 -4.96 8.22 12.93
C TYR A 67 -6.31 7.86 12.30
N LYS A 68 -6.91 8.77 11.53
CA LYS A 68 -7.94 8.40 10.54
C LYS A 68 -7.30 8.43 9.17
N LEU A 69 -7.71 7.51 8.30
CA LEU A 69 -7.29 7.55 6.90
C LEU A 69 -7.70 8.87 6.22
N ALA A 70 -8.82 9.46 6.62
CA ALA A 70 -9.29 10.76 6.12
C ALA A 70 -8.42 11.95 6.54
N ASP A 71 -7.65 11.80 7.63
CA ASP A 71 -6.76 12.85 8.14
C ASP A 71 -5.33 12.71 7.55
N MET A 72 -5.09 11.67 6.75
CA MET A 72 -3.81 11.45 6.07
C MET A 72 -3.76 12.23 4.75
N ASP A 73 -2.55 12.61 4.34
CA ASP A 73 -2.33 13.17 3.02
C ASP A 73 -2.86 12.21 1.94
N LYS A 74 -3.77 12.72 1.11
CA LYS A 74 -4.36 11.98 0.00
C LYS A 74 -3.28 11.40 -0.92
N LYS A 75 -2.21 12.15 -1.19
CA LYS A 75 -1.08 11.69 -2.03
C LYS A 75 -0.40 10.48 -1.42
N LEU A 76 -0.19 10.49 -0.10
CA LEU A 76 0.39 9.35 0.61
C LEU A 76 -0.52 8.11 0.55
N VAL A 77 -1.84 8.30 0.72
CA VAL A 77 -2.80 7.19 0.61
C VAL A 77 -2.81 6.61 -0.80
N ASP A 78 -2.83 7.46 -1.82
CA ASP A 78 -2.78 7.06 -3.23
C ASP A 78 -1.48 6.31 -3.56
N ALA A 79 -0.33 6.81 -3.10
CA ALA A 79 0.97 6.16 -3.28
C ALA A 79 1.02 4.76 -2.64
N ILE A 80 0.50 4.59 -1.42
CA ILE A 80 0.45 3.28 -0.75
C ILE A 80 -0.43 2.30 -1.53
N VAL A 81 -1.58 2.76 -2.05
CA VAL A 81 -2.49 1.93 -2.86
C VAL A 81 -1.81 1.53 -4.17
N PHE A 82 -1.19 2.48 -4.86
CA PHE A 82 -0.47 2.25 -6.11
C PHE A 82 0.66 1.24 -5.93
N TYR A 83 1.59 1.49 -5.00
CA TYR A 83 2.70 0.58 -4.70
C TYR A 83 2.20 -0.83 -4.34
N SER A 84 1.14 -0.92 -3.51
CA SER A 84 0.58 -2.20 -3.11
C SER A 84 0.00 -2.99 -4.28
N LYS A 85 -0.53 -2.33 -5.31
CA LYS A 85 -1.01 -2.96 -6.54
C LYS A 85 0.11 -3.34 -7.48
N GLN A 86 1.13 -2.50 -7.62
CA GLN A 86 2.31 -2.83 -8.43
C GLN A 86 3.06 -4.05 -7.87
N CYS A 87 3.06 -4.22 -6.55
CA CYS A 87 3.57 -5.44 -5.92
C CYS A 87 2.75 -6.71 -6.23
N HIS A 88 1.52 -6.54 -6.72
CA HIS A 88 0.49 -7.57 -6.84
C HIS A 88 -0.31 -7.40 -8.14
N PRO A 89 0.33 -7.57 -9.31
CA PRO A 89 -0.32 -7.34 -10.60
C PRO A 89 -1.51 -8.27 -10.87
N ASP A 90 -1.49 -9.47 -10.27
CA ASP A 90 -2.57 -10.45 -10.38
C ASP A 90 -3.77 -10.17 -9.45
N ASP A 91 -3.62 -9.27 -8.47
CA ASP A 91 -4.66 -8.94 -7.51
C ASP A 91 -5.68 -7.97 -8.14
N LYS A 92 -6.79 -8.54 -8.63
CA LYS A 92 -7.89 -7.82 -9.30
C LYS A 92 -8.73 -6.93 -8.37
N ARG A 93 -8.33 -6.75 -7.10
CA ARG A 93 -9.06 -5.88 -6.17
C ARG A 93 -9.05 -4.43 -6.64
N LYS A 94 -10.23 -3.79 -6.61
CA LYS A 94 -10.36 -2.34 -6.84
C LYS A 94 -9.66 -1.55 -5.73
N ASP A 95 -9.16 -0.37 -6.04
CA ASP A 95 -8.52 0.55 -5.07
C ASP A 95 -9.39 0.81 -3.84
N SER A 96 -10.71 0.86 -4.04
CA SER A 96 -11.69 1.01 -2.96
C SER A 96 -11.58 -0.08 -1.90
N HIS A 97 -11.25 -1.32 -2.28
CA HIS A 97 -11.04 -2.42 -1.33
C HIS A 97 -9.75 -2.23 -0.54
N VAL A 98 -8.69 -1.71 -1.17
CA VAL A 98 -7.42 -1.39 -0.51
C VAL A 98 -7.61 -0.27 0.50
N ARG A 99 -8.25 0.84 0.09
CA ARG A 99 -8.60 1.97 0.97
C ARG A 99 -9.52 1.54 2.11
N LYS A 100 -10.50 0.69 1.85
CA LYS A 100 -11.37 0.10 2.90
C LYS A 100 -10.56 -0.73 3.88
N ALA A 101 -9.63 -1.56 3.40
CA ALA A 101 -8.77 -2.36 4.26
C ALA A 101 -7.83 -1.50 5.14
N MET A 102 -7.35 -0.38 4.61
CA MET A 102 -6.57 0.63 5.35
C MET A 102 -7.42 1.34 6.41
N SER A 103 -8.63 1.77 6.07
CA SER A 103 -9.57 2.41 7.02
C SER A 103 -9.97 1.47 8.16
N ASN A 104 -10.21 0.19 7.83
CA ASN A 104 -10.53 -0.85 8.81
C ASN A 104 -9.36 -1.08 9.80
N TYR A 105 -8.11 -0.98 9.34
CA TYR A 105 -6.94 -1.12 10.21
C TYR A 105 -6.92 -0.04 11.31
N PHE A 106 -7.13 1.23 10.94
CA PHE A 106 -7.20 2.32 11.92
C PHE A 106 -8.42 2.21 12.84
N SER A 107 -9.56 1.79 12.31
CA SER A 107 -10.77 1.52 13.12
C SER A 107 -10.52 0.46 14.18
N LEU A 108 -9.83 -0.63 13.83
CA LEU A 108 -9.48 -1.71 14.75
C LEU A 108 -8.52 -1.25 15.86
N ILE A 109 -7.51 -0.44 15.52
CA ILE A 109 -6.58 0.15 16.50
C ILE A 109 -7.35 0.99 17.53
N ARG A 110 -8.25 1.87 17.05
CA ARG A 110 -9.06 2.72 17.94
C ARG A 110 -9.95 1.88 18.86
N HIS A 111 -10.58 0.83 18.34
CA HIS A 111 -11.44 -0.05 19.12
C HIS A 111 -10.65 -0.76 20.24
N ASN A 112 -9.49 -1.33 19.92
CA ASN A 112 -8.62 -1.99 20.89
C ASN A 112 -8.12 -1.02 21.97
N LYS A 113 -7.86 0.25 21.64
CA LYS A 113 -7.54 1.29 22.62
C LYS A 113 -8.71 1.53 23.59
N LYS A 114 -9.94 1.67 23.06
CA LYS A 114 -11.15 1.89 23.87
C LYS A 114 -11.40 0.72 24.84
N LEU A 115 -11.17 -0.51 24.38
CA LEU A 115 -11.29 -1.71 25.23
C LEU A 115 -10.22 -1.76 26.32
N LYS A 116 -8.95 -1.50 25.99
CA LYS A 116 -7.86 -1.47 27.01
C LYS A 116 -8.11 -0.42 28.08
N SER A 117 -8.59 0.77 27.70
CA SER A 117 -8.92 1.83 28.65
C SER A 117 -10.07 1.45 29.60
N LYS A 118 -11.04 0.66 29.13
CA LYS A 118 -12.13 0.15 29.98
C LYS A 118 -11.62 -0.90 30.96
N ALA A 119 -10.84 -1.88 30.47
CA ALA A 119 -10.29 -2.94 31.31
C ALA A 119 -9.39 -2.40 32.44
N LEU A 120 -8.64 -1.31 32.20
CA LEU A 120 -7.80 -0.68 33.23
C LEU A 120 -8.63 0.02 34.33
N ASN A 121 -9.81 0.54 34.00
CA ASN A 121 -10.67 1.23 34.97
C ASN A 121 -11.47 0.26 35.83
N THR A 122 -11.89 -0.89 35.30
CA THR A 122 -12.63 -1.89 36.09
C THR A 122 -11.80 -2.45 37.24
N ASN A 123 -10.48 -2.62 37.06
CA ASN A 123 -9.58 -3.06 38.14
C ASN A 123 -9.32 -1.99 39.22
N ARG A 124 -9.72 -0.73 39.00
CA ARG A 124 -9.47 0.38 39.93
C ARG A 124 -10.65 0.66 40.85
N GLU A 125 -11.82 0.11 40.55
CA GLU A 125 -13.02 0.19 41.38
C GLU A 125 -13.19 -1.04 42.31
N GLU A 126 -12.34 -2.06 42.18
CA GLU A 126 -12.35 -3.28 43.02
C GLU A 126 -11.22 -3.32 44.09
N GLN A 127 -10.57 -2.18 44.40
CA GLN A 127 -9.65 -2.00 45.55
C GLN A 127 -10.14 -0.88 46.45
#